data_AF-F4XY10-F1
#
_entry.id   AF-F4XY10-F1
#
_cell.length_a   1.000
_cell.length_b   1.000
_cell.length_c   1.000
_cell.angle_alpha   90.00
_cell.angle_beta   90.00
_cell.angle_gamma   90.00
#
_symmetry.space_group_name_H-M   'P 1'
#
loop_
_entity.id
_entity.type
_entity.pdbx_description
1 polymer ?
#
loop_
_entity_poly.entity_id
_entity_poly.type
_entity_poly.pdbx_seq_one_letter_code
_entity_poly.pdbx_strand_id
1 'polypeptide(L)'
;MLRRLLDFCEKSGTGNREQRCSAVLGRQRGLGGSPHERLPWVSPTRYCIKTGTLENNSGEQYQNTTFARGLLVSIRYLLVVLVFCLGTWTVSSPAHAAVNDYVRHYLDVAEPVPIAVDGKGETKLFDGEDLSVGIKLFSQNCQRCHVGGANLIDPTVSLSLEKLAGAKPPRDNLNGLVAFMRQPMTYDGEDESFWCREVPESWLSQEKIEKLAAFVIRAAQKGPGWGTEDLF
;
A
#
# COMPACT_ATOMS: atom_id res chain seq x y z
N MET A 1 -46.78 63.39 68.83
CA MET A 1 -45.57 62.65 68.39
C MET A 1 -46.03 61.60 67.38
N LEU A 2 -46.21 61.88 66.09
CA LEU A 2 -45.29 62.57 65.15
C LEU A 2 -43.94 61.84 65.16
N ARG A 3 -43.36 61.38 64.05
CA ARG A 3 -43.23 62.02 62.73
C ARG A 3 -42.48 61.02 61.81
N ARG A 4 -42.77 61.06 60.49
CA ARG A 4 -41.83 60.85 59.36
C ARG A 4 -41.39 59.38 59.10
N LEU A 5 -41.51 58.73 57.94
CA LEU A 5 -41.70 59.03 56.50
C LEU A 5 -42.03 57.65 55.86
N LEU A 6 -43.04 57.38 55.03
CA LEU A 6 -43.46 58.09 53.82
C LEU A 6 -42.26 58.72 53.10
N ASP A 7 -41.49 57.94 52.34
CA ASP A 7 -40.72 58.47 51.19
C ASP A 7 -40.10 57.42 50.26
N PHE A 8 -40.82 56.35 49.88
CA PHE A 8 -40.50 55.73 48.58
C PHE A 8 -41.65 54.98 47.88
N CYS A 9 -42.86 54.99 48.44
CA CYS A 9 -44.01 54.32 47.82
C CYS A 9 -45.00 55.28 47.16
N GLU A 10 -44.54 56.42 46.65
CA GLU A 10 -45.39 57.32 45.89
C GLU A 10 -44.61 58.13 44.84
N LYS A 11 -44.35 57.51 43.68
CA LYS A 11 -44.44 58.20 42.37
C LYS A 11 -44.35 57.22 41.21
N SER A 12 -45.27 57.41 40.26
CA SER A 12 -45.56 56.64 39.05
C SER A 12 -46.05 55.21 39.32
N GLY A 13 -47.35 54.92 39.36
CA GLY A 13 -48.41 55.48 38.53
C GLY A 13 -48.35 54.84 37.15
N THR A 14 -49.35 53.99 36.89
CA THR A 14 -49.69 53.33 35.62
C THR A 14 -48.88 52.08 35.24
N GLY A 15 -49.61 51.02 34.89
CA GLY A 15 -49.08 49.90 34.13
C GLY A 15 -49.06 48.56 34.86
N ASN A 16 -50.23 47.93 34.89
CA ASN A 16 -50.44 46.54 35.24
C ASN A 16 -49.41 45.63 34.53
N ARG A 17 -48.42 45.11 35.26
CA ARG A 17 -47.58 44.01 34.76
C ARG A 17 -47.15 43.13 35.92
N GLU A 18 -47.94 42.08 36.09
CA GLU A 18 -47.63 40.88 36.86
C GLU A 18 -46.24 40.36 36.45
N GLN A 19 -45.22 40.58 37.28
CA GLN A 19 -43.91 39.95 37.10
C GLN A 19 -43.97 38.58 37.77
N ARG A 20 -44.31 37.55 37.00
CA ARG A 20 -44.11 36.15 37.40
C ARG A 20 -42.63 35.81 37.27
N CYS A 21 -41.92 35.78 38.39
CA CYS A 21 -40.60 35.17 38.50
C CYS A 21 -40.76 33.67 38.77
N SER A 22 -40.44 32.81 37.80
CA SER A 22 -40.22 31.38 38.08
C SER A 22 -38.75 31.16 38.43
N ALA A 23 -38.51 30.72 39.67
CA ALA A 23 -37.20 30.27 40.13
C ALA A 23 -36.93 28.86 39.59
N VAL A 24 -35.88 28.69 38.78
CA VAL A 24 -35.37 27.37 38.40
C VAL A 24 -34.37 26.93 39.47
N LEU A 25 -34.81 26.07 40.38
CA LEU A 25 -33.95 25.40 41.36
C LEU A 25 -33.15 24.30 40.66
N GLY A 26 -31.90 24.59 40.29
CA GLY A 26 -30.94 23.60 39.82
C GLY A 26 -30.44 22.71 40.98
N ARG A 27 -30.76 21.42 40.92
CA ARG A 27 -30.28 20.39 41.87
C ARG A 27 -28.90 19.90 41.43
N GLN A 28 -27.83 20.33 42.10
CA GLN A 28 -26.49 19.74 41.95
C GLN A 28 -26.29 18.61 42.97
N ARG A 29 -25.92 17.42 42.48
CA ARG A 29 -25.31 16.35 43.29
C ARG A 29 -23.80 16.39 43.04
N GLY A 30 -23.02 16.50 44.10
CA GLY A 30 -21.56 16.43 44.05
C GLY A 30 -21.04 15.15 44.69
N LEU A 31 -19.91 14.66 44.17
CA LEU A 31 -18.86 13.82 44.80
C LEU A 31 -17.64 14.02 43.89
N GLY A 32 -16.41 14.37 44.28
CA GLY A 32 -15.74 14.69 45.54
C GLY A 32 -14.27 15.00 45.19
N GLY A 33 -13.55 15.78 46.03
CA GLY A 33 -12.10 16.01 45.90
C GLY A 33 -11.67 17.47 46.18
N SER A 34 -10.82 17.66 47.19
CA SER A 34 -10.32 18.94 47.74
C SER A 34 -9.14 19.56 46.93
N PRO A 35 -8.52 20.67 47.38
CA PRO A 35 -8.94 22.05 47.19
C PRO A 35 -7.90 22.90 46.43
N HIS A 36 -8.25 24.16 46.19
CA HIS A 36 -7.43 25.27 45.66
C HIS A 36 -7.38 25.42 44.12
N GLU A 37 -8.31 26.20 43.58
CA GLU A 37 -7.99 27.27 42.61
C GLU A 37 -9.17 28.24 42.47
N ARG A 38 -8.88 29.54 42.58
CA ARG A 38 -9.83 30.65 42.62
C ARG A 38 -10.09 31.10 41.18
N LEU A 39 -11.26 30.79 40.62
CA LEU A 39 -11.66 31.30 39.30
C LEU A 39 -12.53 32.58 39.42
N PRO A 40 -12.42 33.54 38.47
CA PRO A 40 -13.02 34.86 38.59
C PRO A 40 -14.51 34.86 38.25
N TRP A 41 -15.23 35.77 38.91
CA TRP A 41 -16.64 36.04 38.76
C TRP A 41 -16.93 36.63 37.37
N VAL A 42 -17.74 35.94 36.57
CA VAL A 42 -18.31 36.50 35.33
C VAL A 42 -19.69 37.07 35.66
N SER A 43 -19.84 38.38 35.46
CA SER A 43 -21.09 39.12 35.68
C SER A 43 -22.19 38.64 34.72
N PRO A 44 -23.47 38.54 35.15
CA PRO A 44 -24.56 38.19 34.26
C PRO A 44 -24.93 39.38 33.38
N THR A 45 -24.64 39.30 32.08
CA THR A 45 -25.11 40.28 31.10
C THR A 45 -26.62 40.13 30.93
N ARG A 46 -27.38 41.16 31.34
CA ARG A 46 -28.81 41.26 31.01
C ARG A 46 -28.97 41.42 29.51
N TYR A 47 -29.53 40.41 28.84
CA TYR A 47 -30.08 40.56 27.50
C TYR A 47 -31.57 40.85 27.59
N CYS A 48 -31.97 42.06 27.20
CA CYS A 48 -33.37 42.39 26.94
C CYS A 48 -33.71 42.00 25.50
N ILE A 49 -34.60 41.03 25.34
CA ILE A 49 -35.16 40.66 24.04
C ILE A 49 -36.34 41.60 23.76
N LYS A 50 -36.21 42.41 22.70
CA LYS A 50 -37.28 43.26 22.17
C LYS A 50 -38.23 42.38 21.36
N THR A 51 -39.45 42.15 21.85
CA THR A 51 -40.50 41.48 21.07
C THR A 51 -41.17 42.51 20.16
N GLY A 52 -40.74 42.55 18.90
CA GLY A 52 -41.48 43.22 17.83
C GLY A 52 -42.62 42.34 17.33
N THR A 53 -43.78 42.93 17.11
CA THR A 53 -44.92 42.32 16.41
C THR A 53 -44.53 41.92 14.99
N LEU A 54 -44.67 40.63 14.65
CA LEU A 54 -44.44 40.12 13.30
C LEU A 54 -45.72 40.24 12.48
N GLU A 55 -45.67 41.03 11.42
CA GLU A 55 -46.66 41.01 10.35
C GLU A 55 -46.59 39.67 9.61
N ASN A 56 -47.76 39.11 9.44
CA ASN A 56 -48.13 37.82 8.89
C ASN A 56 -47.97 37.80 7.36
N ASN A 57 -46.74 37.64 6.88
CA ASN A 57 -46.43 37.33 5.48
C ASN A 57 -45.26 36.31 5.34
N SER A 58 -45.11 35.42 6.35
CA SER A 58 -43.92 34.59 6.55
C SER A 58 -44.10 33.09 6.26
N GLY A 59 -45.32 32.62 5.93
CA GLY A 59 -45.59 31.19 5.70
C GLY A 59 -45.09 30.70 4.33
N GLU A 60 -45.44 31.41 3.27
CA GLU A 60 -45.15 31.02 1.89
C GLU A 60 -43.64 31.17 1.54
N GLN A 61 -42.99 32.19 2.11
CA GLN A 61 -41.55 32.42 1.94
C GLN A 61 -40.68 31.46 2.78
N TYR A 62 -41.19 30.95 3.90
CA TYR A 62 -40.49 29.97 4.74
C TYR A 62 -40.54 28.56 4.16
N GLN A 63 -41.64 28.14 3.52
CA GLN A 63 -41.72 26.84 2.84
C GLN A 63 -40.78 26.74 1.64
N ASN A 64 -40.74 27.76 0.78
CA ASN A 64 -39.87 27.77 -0.41
C ASN A 64 -38.37 27.82 -0.05
N THR A 65 -38.01 28.54 1.00
CA THR A 65 -36.61 28.61 1.47
C THR A 65 -36.16 27.34 2.20
N THR A 66 -37.06 26.63 2.89
CA THR A 66 -36.75 25.36 3.56
C THR A 66 -36.59 24.23 2.54
N PHE A 67 -37.43 24.19 1.50
CA PHE A 67 -37.33 23.22 0.41
C PHE A 67 -36.07 23.43 -0.44
N ALA A 68 -35.75 24.69 -0.77
CA ALA A 68 -34.53 25.04 -1.50
C ALA A 68 -33.25 24.73 -0.68
N ARG A 69 -33.27 24.93 0.64
CA ARG A 69 -32.15 24.57 1.52
C ARG A 69 -31.95 23.05 1.64
N GLY A 70 -33.03 22.27 1.73
CA GLY A 70 -32.95 20.81 1.71
C GLY A 70 -32.40 20.25 0.39
N LEU A 71 -32.85 20.81 -0.73
CA LEU A 71 -32.38 20.42 -2.07
C LEU A 71 -30.89 20.73 -2.27
N LEU A 72 -30.43 21.91 -1.83
CA LEU A 72 -29.01 22.29 -1.89
C LEU A 72 -28.12 21.40 -1.01
N VAL A 73 -28.61 20.95 0.15
CA VAL A 73 -27.87 20.00 1.02
C VAL A 73 -27.77 18.62 0.38
N SER A 74 -28.86 18.10 -0.20
CA SER A 74 -28.84 16.82 -0.93
C SER A 74 -27.93 16.86 -2.16
N ILE A 75 -27.93 17.95 -2.93
CA ILE A 75 -27.03 18.10 -4.09
C ILE A 75 -25.57 18.14 -3.63
N ARG A 76 -25.25 18.88 -2.55
CA ARG A 76 -23.88 18.90 -2.01
C ARG A 76 -23.45 17.54 -1.49
N TYR A 77 -24.35 16.78 -0.87
CA TYR A 77 -24.06 15.43 -0.41
C TYR A 77 -23.80 14.47 -1.58
N LEU A 78 -24.63 14.54 -2.64
CA LEU A 78 -24.44 13.75 -3.85
C LEU A 78 -23.13 14.11 -4.57
N LEU A 79 -22.76 15.39 -4.63
CA LEU A 79 -21.48 15.81 -5.19
C LEU A 79 -20.29 15.32 -4.36
N VAL A 80 -20.38 15.32 -3.03
CA VAL A 80 -19.32 14.76 -2.16
C VAL A 80 -19.19 13.25 -2.35
N VAL A 81 -20.30 12.51 -2.43
CA VAL A 81 -20.29 11.07 -2.70
C VAL A 81 -19.72 10.80 -4.10
N LEU A 82 -20.11 11.59 -5.10
CA LEU A 82 -19.62 11.44 -6.47
C LEU A 82 -18.12 11.75 -6.58
N VAL A 83 -17.62 12.78 -5.87
CA VAL A 83 -16.18 13.07 -5.79
C VAL A 83 -15.44 11.97 -5.03
N PHE A 84 -16.02 11.42 -3.97
CA PHE A 84 -15.41 10.31 -3.23
C PHE A 84 -15.35 9.04 -4.09
N CYS A 85 -16.44 8.69 -4.79
CA CYS A 85 -16.46 7.58 -5.74
C CYS A 85 -15.47 7.83 -6.89
N LEU A 86 -15.45 9.00 -7.51
CA LEU A 86 -14.49 9.31 -8.56
C LEU A 86 -13.04 9.30 -8.04
N GLY A 87 -12.80 9.70 -6.79
CA GLY A 87 -11.50 9.68 -6.13
C GLY A 87 -11.02 8.27 -5.75
N THR A 88 -11.92 7.34 -5.42
CA THR A 88 -11.54 5.94 -5.15
C THR A 88 -11.37 5.11 -6.42
N TRP A 89 -11.86 5.58 -7.57
CA TRP A 89 -11.73 4.87 -8.86
C TRP A 89 -10.41 5.18 -9.60
N THR A 90 -9.63 6.17 -9.16
CA THR A 90 -8.36 6.54 -9.81
C THR A 90 -7.11 5.92 -9.18
N VAL A 91 -7.23 5.15 -8.09
CA VAL A 91 -6.11 4.43 -7.49
C VAL A 91 -6.20 2.94 -7.81
N SER A 92 -6.24 2.62 -9.11
CA SER A 92 -5.85 1.29 -9.58
C SER A 92 -4.34 1.18 -9.40
N SER A 93 -3.87 0.70 -8.24
CA SER A 93 -2.46 0.36 -8.10
C SER A 93 -2.13 -0.67 -9.19
N PRO A 94 -1.00 -0.54 -9.92
CA PRO A 94 -0.60 -1.58 -10.86
C PRO A 94 -0.52 -2.88 -10.08
N ALA A 95 -1.10 -3.95 -10.61
CA ALA A 95 -0.93 -5.29 -10.08
C ALA A 95 0.54 -5.68 -10.32
N HIS A 96 1.43 -5.27 -9.42
CA HIS A 96 2.80 -5.74 -9.41
C HIS A 96 2.76 -7.23 -9.06
N ALA A 97 3.25 -8.07 -9.96
CA ALA A 97 3.45 -9.47 -9.63
C ALA A 97 4.47 -9.51 -8.48
N ALA A 98 4.15 -10.24 -7.42
CA ALA A 98 5.05 -10.32 -6.27
C ALA A 98 6.37 -11.00 -6.70
N VAL A 99 7.47 -10.25 -6.64
CA VAL A 99 8.83 -10.77 -6.83
C VAL A 99 9.10 -11.84 -5.76
N ASN A 100 9.63 -12.98 -6.19
CA ASN A 100 9.99 -14.09 -5.32
C ASN A 100 10.96 -13.64 -4.22
N ASP A 101 10.74 -14.11 -2.98
CA ASP A 101 11.50 -13.62 -1.82
C ASP A 101 13.01 -13.93 -1.92
N TYR A 102 13.39 -15.10 -2.45
CA TYR A 102 14.80 -15.42 -2.69
C TYR A 102 15.42 -14.46 -3.71
N VAL A 103 14.72 -14.23 -4.83
CA VAL A 103 15.18 -13.33 -5.90
C VAL A 103 15.39 -11.92 -5.34
N ARG A 104 14.41 -11.41 -4.59
CA ARG A 104 14.46 -10.09 -3.96
C ARG A 104 15.61 -9.96 -2.96
N HIS A 105 15.82 -10.98 -2.12
CA HIS A 105 16.76 -10.89 -1.00
C HIS A 105 18.21 -11.16 -1.42
N TYR A 106 18.44 -12.09 -2.35
CA TYR A 106 19.78 -12.60 -2.63
C TYR A 106 20.33 -12.20 -4.00
N LEU A 107 19.47 -11.85 -4.97
CA LEU A 107 19.91 -11.66 -6.36
C LEU A 107 20.09 -10.19 -6.76
N ASP A 108 19.96 -9.24 -5.83
CA ASP A 108 20.26 -7.81 -6.06
C ASP A 108 19.52 -7.27 -7.30
N VAL A 109 18.18 -7.28 -7.23
CA VAL A 109 17.25 -7.01 -8.36
C VAL A 109 16.37 -5.77 -8.12
N ALA A 110 16.89 -4.78 -7.37
CA ALA A 110 16.15 -3.54 -7.14
C ALA A 110 15.86 -2.78 -8.46
N GLU A 111 16.70 -3.00 -9.47
CA GLU A 111 16.55 -2.51 -10.84
C GLU A 111 16.80 -3.68 -11.81
N PRO A 112 16.38 -3.57 -13.09
CA PRO A 112 16.65 -4.60 -14.09
C PRO A 112 18.15 -4.90 -14.21
N VAL A 113 18.50 -6.18 -14.12
CA VAL A 113 19.89 -6.64 -14.11
C VAL A 113 20.36 -7.04 -15.51
N PRO A 114 21.59 -6.68 -15.90
CA PRO A 114 22.16 -7.09 -17.19
C PRO A 114 22.70 -8.52 -17.11
N ILE A 115 22.31 -9.35 -18.07
CA ILE A 115 22.85 -10.69 -18.31
C ILE A 115 23.53 -10.72 -19.67
N ALA A 116 24.77 -11.21 -19.73
CA ALA A 116 25.52 -11.31 -20.98
C ALA A 116 24.82 -12.21 -21.99
N VAL A 117 24.75 -11.76 -23.25
CA VAL A 117 24.08 -12.50 -24.33
C VAL A 117 25.00 -13.58 -24.89
N ASP A 118 26.23 -13.23 -25.25
CA ASP A 118 27.18 -14.13 -25.93
C ASP A 118 28.67 -13.90 -25.56
N GLY A 119 28.93 -13.16 -24.48
CA GLY A 119 30.29 -12.86 -24.01
C GLY A 119 31.02 -11.76 -24.80
N LYS A 120 30.40 -11.13 -25.81
CA LYS A 120 31.02 -10.06 -26.62
C LYS A 120 30.69 -8.64 -26.15
N GLY A 121 30.19 -8.50 -24.91
CA GLY A 121 29.80 -7.23 -24.30
C GLY A 121 28.34 -6.86 -24.49
N GLU A 122 27.58 -7.58 -25.33
CA GLU A 122 26.12 -7.42 -25.39
C GLU A 122 25.45 -8.00 -24.15
N THR A 123 24.48 -7.27 -23.60
CA THR A 123 23.70 -7.68 -22.43
C THR A 123 22.21 -7.46 -22.64
N LYS A 124 21.40 -8.36 -22.09
CA LYS A 124 19.93 -8.22 -22.01
C LYS A 124 19.52 -7.95 -20.57
N LEU A 125 18.56 -7.05 -20.37
CA LEU A 125 18.04 -6.69 -19.05
C LEU A 125 16.90 -7.64 -18.63
N PHE A 126 16.91 -8.05 -17.38
CA PHE A 126 15.86 -8.85 -16.73
C PHE A 126 15.50 -8.23 -15.38
N ASP A 127 14.21 -8.05 -15.11
CA ASP A 127 13.74 -7.52 -13.82
C ASP A 127 13.50 -8.62 -12.76
N GLY A 128 13.06 -8.20 -11.58
CA GLY A 128 12.76 -9.11 -10.48
C GLY A 128 11.63 -10.09 -10.83
N GLU A 129 10.61 -9.65 -11.55
CA GLU A 129 9.52 -10.49 -12.02
C GLU A 129 10.01 -11.58 -12.99
N ASP A 130 10.88 -11.23 -13.93
CA ASP A 130 11.47 -12.16 -14.89
C ASP A 130 12.28 -13.25 -14.18
N LEU A 131 13.15 -12.87 -13.25
CA LEU A 131 13.93 -13.82 -12.46
C LEU A 131 13.05 -14.65 -11.51
N SER A 132 11.91 -14.11 -11.08
CA SER A 132 10.89 -14.84 -10.32
C SER A 132 10.17 -15.90 -11.15
N VAL A 133 9.95 -15.64 -12.44
CA VAL A 133 9.52 -16.67 -13.40
C VAL A 133 10.62 -17.71 -13.57
N GLY A 134 11.87 -17.29 -13.72
CA GLY A 134 13.03 -18.17 -13.87
C GLY A 134 13.19 -19.17 -12.72
N ILE A 135 13.20 -18.70 -11.46
CA ILE A 135 13.30 -19.59 -10.29
C ILE A 135 12.12 -20.56 -10.20
N LYS A 136 10.91 -20.12 -10.56
CA LYS A 136 9.74 -21.01 -10.58
C LYS A 136 9.91 -22.14 -11.60
N LEU A 137 10.38 -21.81 -12.81
CA LEU A 137 10.68 -22.80 -13.83
C LEU A 137 11.81 -23.74 -13.38
N PHE A 138 12.85 -23.22 -12.74
CA PHE A 138 13.95 -24.01 -12.21
C PHE A 138 13.47 -25.01 -11.14
N SER A 139 12.67 -24.55 -10.18
CA SER A 139 12.10 -25.39 -9.14
C SER A 139 11.23 -26.52 -9.67
N GLN A 140 10.47 -26.25 -10.74
CA GLN A 140 9.58 -27.24 -11.34
C GLN A 140 10.33 -28.30 -12.17
N ASN A 141 11.45 -27.92 -12.78
CA ASN A 141 12.03 -28.72 -13.87
C ASN A 141 13.47 -29.19 -13.62
N CYS A 142 14.26 -28.45 -12.83
CA CYS A 142 15.71 -28.62 -12.72
C CYS A 142 16.16 -28.95 -11.29
N GLN A 143 15.44 -28.45 -10.27
CA GLN A 143 15.87 -28.48 -8.87
C GLN A 143 16.11 -29.88 -8.31
N ARG A 144 15.49 -30.93 -8.86
CA ARG A 144 15.71 -32.31 -8.40
C ARG A 144 17.17 -32.74 -8.53
N CYS A 145 17.86 -32.30 -9.57
CA CYS A 145 19.28 -32.60 -9.79
C CYS A 145 20.18 -31.40 -9.46
N HIS A 146 19.62 -30.19 -9.46
CA HIS A 146 20.37 -28.93 -9.34
C HIS A 146 19.98 -28.07 -8.14
N VAL A 147 19.62 -28.70 -7.01
CA VAL A 147 19.30 -27.97 -5.78
C VAL A 147 20.49 -27.07 -5.37
N GLY A 148 20.21 -25.78 -5.12
CA GLY A 148 21.25 -24.81 -4.75
C GLY A 148 22.37 -24.64 -5.79
N GLY A 149 22.14 -25.00 -7.06
CA GLY A 149 23.17 -24.96 -8.09
C GLY A 149 24.13 -26.15 -8.07
N ALA A 150 23.90 -27.17 -7.23
CA ALA A 150 24.67 -28.41 -7.26
C ALA A 150 24.42 -29.22 -8.54
N ASN A 151 25.09 -30.35 -8.69
CA ASN A 151 24.76 -31.37 -9.68
C ASN A 151 24.84 -32.74 -9.01
N LEU A 152 23.69 -33.34 -8.71
CA LEU A 152 23.63 -34.61 -7.99
C LEU A 152 24.07 -35.81 -8.84
N ILE A 153 24.10 -35.68 -10.16
CA ILE A 153 24.52 -36.75 -11.08
C ILE A 153 26.04 -36.73 -11.26
N ASP A 154 26.59 -35.52 -11.45
CA ASP A 154 28.03 -35.29 -11.54
C ASP A 154 28.43 -34.09 -10.65
N PRO A 155 28.82 -34.35 -9.39
CA PRO A 155 29.19 -33.29 -8.44
C PRO A 155 30.38 -32.44 -8.89
N THR A 156 31.19 -32.89 -9.85
CA THR A 156 32.35 -32.15 -10.34
C THR A 156 31.99 -31.05 -11.34
N VAL A 157 30.74 -31.03 -11.82
CA VAL A 157 30.23 -30.08 -12.82
C VAL A 157 28.94 -29.44 -12.28
N SER A 158 29.09 -28.53 -11.33
CA SER A 158 27.99 -27.74 -10.75
C SER A 158 27.51 -26.61 -11.68
N LEU A 159 26.48 -25.87 -11.25
CA LEU A 159 26.00 -24.64 -11.90
C LEU A 159 26.68 -23.38 -11.32
N SER A 160 27.89 -23.51 -10.76
CA SER A 160 28.68 -22.35 -10.34
C SER A 160 29.14 -21.55 -11.56
N LEU A 161 29.41 -20.25 -11.35
CA LEU A 161 29.82 -19.38 -12.44
C LEU A 161 31.11 -19.85 -13.11
N GLU A 162 32.07 -20.36 -12.33
CA GLU A 162 33.33 -20.90 -12.82
C GLU A 162 33.11 -22.11 -13.76
N LYS A 163 32.27 -23.07 -13.36
CA LYS A 163 31.98 -24.25 -14.17
C LYS A 163 31.19 -23.89 -15.42
N LEU A 164 30.23 -22.99 -15.31
CA LEU A 164 29.50 -22.49 -16.47
C LEU A 164 30.44 -21.81 -17.48
N ALA A 165 31.37 -20.98 -17.02
CA ALA A 165 32.34 -20.30 -17.88
C ALA A 165 33.38 -21.26 -18.47
N GLY A 166 33.77 -22.30 -17.72
CA GLY A 166 34.78 -23.30 -18.12
C GLY A 166 34.27 -24.38 -19.07
N ALA A 167 32.95 -24.51 -19.25
CA ALA A 167 32.36 -25.44 -20.21
C ALA A 167 32.70 -25.06 -21.66
N LYS A 168 32.61 -26.03 -22.58
CA LYS A 168 32.83 -25.82 -24.01
C LYS A 168 31.56 -26.17 -24.79
N PRO A 169 30.99 -25.22 -25.57
CA PRO A 169 31.22 -23.76 -25.47
C PRO A 169 30.83 -23.21 -24.08
N PRO A 170 31.27 -21.98 -23.72
CA PRO A 170 30.92 -21.34 -22.44
C PRO A 170 29.41 -21.18 -22.23
N ARG A 171 28.95 -21.48 -21.01
CA ARG A 171 27.53 -21.53 -20.60
C ARG A 171 27.18 -20.49 -19.53
N ASP A 172 28.05 -19.51 -19.31
CA ASP A 172 27.90 -18.38 -18.39
C ASP A 172 27.15 -17.17 -19.00
N ASN A 173 26.55 -17.37 -20.18
CA ASN A 173 25.84 -16.37 -20.95
C ASN A 173 24.52 -16.94 -21.49
N LEU A 174 23.60 -16.05 -21.87
CA LEU A 174 22.23 -16.40 -22.23
C LEU A 174 22.17 -17.39 -23.40
N ASN A 175 22.90 -17.12 -24.48
CA ASN A 175 22.89 -17.97 -25.67
C ASN A 175 23.48 -19.36 -25.38
N GLY A 176 24.62 -19.41 -24.69
CA GLY A 176 25.28 -20.67 -24.35
C GLY A 176 24.42 -21.55 -23.46
N LEU A 177 23.79 -20.98 -22.43
CA LEU A 177 22.96 -21.75 -21.50
C LEU A 177 21.62 -22.16 -22.12
N VAL A 178 20.99 -21.31 -22.94
CA VAL A 178 19.78 -21.67 -23.70
C VAL A 178 20.11 -22.78 -24.70
N ALA A 179 21.19 -22.67 -25.46
CA ALA A 179 21.62 -23.70 -26.41
C ALA A 179 21.86 -25.04 -25.71
N PHE A 180 22.53 -25.04 -24.56
CA PHE A 180 22.72 -26.24 -23.75
C PHE A 180 21.40 -26.86 -23.27
N MET A 181 20.42 -26.05 -22.84
CA MET A 181 19.12 -26.59 -22.45
C MET A 181 18.32 -27.14 -23.65
N ARG A 182 18.50 -26.58 -24.85
CA ARG A 182 17.88 -27.10 -26.08
C ARG A 182 18.52 -28.40 -26.56
N GLN A 183 19.82 -28.56 -26.35
CA GLN A 183 20.56 -29.77 -26.72
C GLN A 183 21.72 -29.96 -25.73
N PRO A 184 21.51 -30.74 -24.64
CA PRO A 184 22.54 -30.92 -23.65
C PRO A 184 23.76 -31.65 -24.20
N MET A 185 24.95 -31.12 -23.92
CA MET A 185 26.24 -31.66 -24.36
C MET A 185 27.13 -31.99 -23.14
N THR A 186 28.13 -32.86 -23.32
CA THR A 186 29.20 -33.08 -22.33
C THR A 186 29.93 -31.78 -22.00
N TYR A 187 30.67 -31.73 -20.89
CA TYR A 187 31.31 -30.49 -20.43
C TYR A 187 32.34 -29.94 -21.43
N ASP A 188 33.00 -30.82 -22.16
CA ASP A 188 33.92 -30.53 -23.26
C ASP A 188 33.23 -30.28 -24.61
N GLY A 189 31.94 -30.58 -24.74
CA GLY A 189 31.11 -30.27 -25.91
C GLY A 189 31.23 -31.25 -27.08
N GLU A 190 31.94 -32.36 -26.89
CA GLU A 190 32.20 -33.35 -27.96
C GLU A 190 31.01 -34.28 -28.20
N ASP A 191 30.26 -34.64 -27.16
CA ASP A 191 29.15 -35.59 -27.22
C ASP A 191 27.85 -35.02 -26.64
N GLU A 192 26.71 -35.55 -27.06
CA GLU A 192 25.42 -35.28 -26.42
C GLU A 192 25.35 -35.89 -25.03
N SER A 193 24.80 -35.15 -24.07
CA SER A 193 24.62 -35.60 -22.70
C SER A 193 23.18 -36.05 -22.46
N PHE A 194 23.03 -37.30 -22.05
CA PHE A 194 21.73 -37.87 -21.64
C PHE A 194 21.44 -37.69 -20.14
N TRP A 195 22.37 -37.10 -19.40
CA TRP A 195 22.26 -36.88 -17.95
C TRP A 195 21.44 -35.65 -17.59
N CYS A 196 21.40 -34.66 -18.50
CA CYS A 196 20.57 -33.48 -18.36
C CYS A 196 19.31 -33.62 -19.23
N ARG A 197 18.24 -32.95 -18.82
CA ARG A 197 16.96 -32.98 -19.53
C ARG A 197 16.96 -31.95 -20.66
N GLU A 198 16.70 -32.41 -21.87
CA GLU A 198 16.41 -31.53 -23.01
C GLU A 198 15.11 -30.74 -22.77
N VAL A 199 15.13 -29.46 -23.15
CA VAL A 199 14.00 -28.54 -23.06
C VAL A 199 13.66 -28.05 -24.48
N PRO A 200 12.76 -28.71 -25.23
CA PRO A 200 12.39 -28.26 -26.56
C PRO A 200 11.52 -26.99 -26.55
N GLU A 201 11.49 -26.27 -27.68
CA GLU A 201 10.68 -25.05 -27.89
C GLU A 201 9.18 -25.31 -27.68
N SER A 202 8.72 -26.52 -27.99
CA SER A 202 7.34 -26.96 -27.78
C SER A 202 6.94 -27.04 -26.30
N TRP A 203 7.92 -27.15 -25.41
CA TRP A 203 7.68 -27.23 -23.96
C TRP A 203 7.87 -25.87 -23.28
N LEU A 204 9.02 -25.21 -23.49
CA LEU A 204 9.26 -23.84 -23.04
C LEU A 204 9.59 -22.96 -24.23
N SER A 205 8.83 -21.88 -24.41
CA SER A 205 9.11 -20.85 -25.41
C SER A 205 10.43 -20.14 -25.14
N GLN A 206 10.99 -19.51 -26.18
CA GLN A 206 12.22 -18.74 -26.11
C GLN A 206 12.22 -17.73 -24.95
N GLU A 207 11.14 -16.99 -24.77
CA GLU A 207 11.02 -16.03 -23.65
C GLU A 207 11.14 -16.71 -22.27
N LYS A 208 10.49 -17.87 -22.09
CA LYS A 208 10.49 -18.57 -20.80
C LYS A 208 11.85 -19.21 -20.50
N ILE A 209 12.49 -19.80 -21.50
CA ILE A 209 13.80 -20.43 -21.32
C ILE A 209 14.89 -19.39 -21.08
N GLU A 210 14.77 -18.20 -21.66
CA GLU A 210 15.68 -17.09 -21.36
C GLU A 210 15.54 -16.60 -19.91
N LYS A 211 14.32 -16.50 -19.38
CA LYS A 211 14.09 -16.16 -17.95
C LYS A 211 14.68 -17.22 -17.02
N LEU A 212 14.56 -18.50 -17.38
CA LEU A 212 15.19 -19.61 -16.68
C LEU A 212 16.73 -19.49 -16.70
N ALA A 213 17.31 -19.26 -17.87
CA ALA A 213 18.75 -19.09 -18.03
C ALA A 213 19.27 -17.86 -17.26
N ALA A 214 18.57 -16.73 -17.35
CA ALA A 214 18.88 -15.51 -16.62
C ALA A 214 18.88 -15.73 -15.11
N PHE A 215 17.89 -16.48 -14.59
CA PHE A 215 17.88 -16.88 -13.18
C PHE A 215 19.11 -17.70 -12.79
N VAL A 216 19.46 -18.74 -13.55
CA VAL A 216 20.62 -19.59 -13.25
C VAL A 216 21.92 -18.78 -13.25
N ILE A 217 22.12 -17.95 -14.27
CA ILE A 217 23.31 -17.09 -14.37
C ILE A 217 23.36 -16.09 -13.22
N ARG A 218 22.24 -15.42 -12.92
CA ARG A 218 22.20 -14.44 -11.83
C ARG A 218 22.41 -15.09 -10.46
N ALA A 219 21.84 -16.29 -10.26
CA ALA A 219 22.06 -17.07 -9.05
C ALA A 219 23.53 -17.50 -8.93
N ALA A 220 24.19 -17.89 -10.02
CA ALA A 220 25.62 -18.18 -10.04
C ALA A 220 26.50 -16.95 -9.73
N GLN A 221 26.04 -15.74 -10.06
CA GLN A 221 26.77 -14.50 -9.79
C GLN A 221 26.59 -13.97 -8.35
N LYS A 222 25.40 -14.16 -7.75
CA LYS A 222 25.01 -13.45 -6.51
C LYS A 222 24.49 -14.37 -5.41
N GLY A 223 23.99 -15.55 -5.74
CA GLY A 223 23.35 -16.47 -4.81
C GLY A 223 24.36 -17.00 -3.79
N PRO A 224 24.13 -16.81 -2.47
CA PRO A 224 25.04 -17.32 -1.46
C PRO A 224 25.02 -18.84 -1.45
N GLY A 225 26.21 -19.46 -1.52
CA GLY A 225 26.35 -20.92 -1.56
C GLY A 225 25.87 -21.55 -2.88
N TRP A 226 25.60 -20.76 -3.92
CA TRP A 226 25.16 -21.31 -5.20
C TRP A 226 26.30 -22.06 -5.90
N GLY A 227 26.09 -23.36 -6.16
CA GLY A 227 27.03 -24.20 -6.90
C GLY A 227 28.34 -24.51 -6.15
N THR A 228 28.40 -24.23 -4.84
CA THR A 228 29.56 -24.62 -4.02
C THR A 228 29.58 -26.13 -3.82
N GLU A 229 30.71 -26.75 -4.16
CA GLU A 229 30.92 -28.20 -4.07
C GLU A 229 31.15 -28.67 -2.62
N ASP A 230 31.48 -27.74 -1.70
CA ASP A 230 31.85 -28.01 -0.29
C ASP A 230 30.66 -28.26 0.66
N LEU A 231 29.42 -28.31 0.16
CA LEU A 231 28.22 -28.46 1.00
C LEU A 231 27.82 -29.93 1.24
N PHE A 232 28.61 -30.90 0.76
CA PHE A 232 28.41 -32.33 0.97
C PHE A 232 29.70 -33.05 1.33
#